data_AF-A0A9X6WN96-F1
#
_entry.id   AF-A0A9X6WN96-F1
#
_cell.length_a   1.000
_cell.length_b   1.000
_cell.length_c   1.000
_cell.angle_alpha   90.00
_cell.angle_beta   90.00
_cell.angle_gamma   90.00
#
_symmetry.space_group_name_H-M   'P 1'
#
loop_
_entity.id
_entity.type
_entity.pdbx_description
1 polymer ?
#
loop_
_entity_poly.entity_id
_entity_poly.type
_entity_poly.pdbx_seq_one_letter_code
_entity_poly.pdbx_strand_id
1 'polypeptide(L)'
;MQIDIQILKDSINEQIQTINDGLSGKITPSLNKFDAINQLGTISAIVLGMYQKVENESEDFKEEIWNLKKESDTLLSKLFSELM
;
A
#
# COMPACT_ATOMS: atom_id res chain seq x y z
N MET A 1 -16.14 12.72 -11.82
CA MET A 1 -16.24 11.79 -10.67
C MET A 1 -15.05 12.07 -9.78
N GLN A 2 -15.19 12.96 -8.80
CA GLN A 2 -14.22 13.06 -7.71
C GLN A 2 -14.41 11.79 -6.91
N ILE A 3 -13.57 10.79 -7.15
CA ILE A 3 -13.41 9.75 -6.16
C ILE A 3 -12.86 10.47 -4.93
N ASP A 4 -13.50 10.31 -3.78
CA ASP A 4 -13.00 10.87 -2.54
C ASP A 4 -11.69 10.15 -2.22
N ILE A 5 -10.57 10.76 -2.59
CA ILE A 5 -9.25 10.15 -2.51
C ILE A 5 -8.90 9.84 -1.05
N GLN A 6 -9.55 10.51 -0.09
CA GLN A 6 -9.49 10.16 1.32
C GLN A 6 -10.03 8.74 1.59
N ILE A 7 -11.16 8.35 0.99
CA ILE A 7 -11.70 6.99 1.10
C ILE A 7 -10.75 5.97 0.48
N LEU A 8 -10.12 6.31 -0.66
CA LEU A 8 -9.12 5.42 -1.27
C LEU A 8 -7.88 5.25 -0.38
N LYS A 9 -7.38 6.33 0.22
CA LYS A 9 -6.27 6.31 1.16
C LYS A 9 -6.59 5.42 2.36
N ASP A 10 -7.76 5.61 2.96
CA ASP A 10 -8.18 4.82 4.13
C ASP A 10 -8.27 3.33 3.79
N SER A 11 -8.82 3.00 2.61
CA SER A 11 -8.88 1.62 2.13
C SER A 11 -7.50 1.03 1.86
N ILE A 12 -6.56 1.80 1.31
CA ILE A 12 -5.17 1.35 1.07
C ILE A 12 -4.45 1.09 2.39
N ASN A 13 -4.59 1.99 3.37
CA ASN A 13 -4.03 1.81 4.70
C ASN A 13 -4.55 0.54 5.37
N GLU A 14 -5.87 0.32 5.30
CA GLU A 14 -6.50 -0.89 5.85
C GLU A 14 -5.97 -2.16 5.16
N GLN A 15 -5.75 -2.13 3.85
CA GLN A 15 -5.18 -3.25 3.11
C GLN A 15 -3.71 -3.52 3.49
N ILE A 16 -2.88 -2.48 3.59
CA ILE A 16 -1.47 -2.61 4.03
C ILE A 16 -1.42 -3.22 5.44
N GLN A 17 -2.28 -2.73 6.34
CA GLN A 17 -2.38 -3.25 7.71
C GLN A 17 -2.83 -4.71 7.73
N THR A 18 -3.84 -5.07 6.93
CA THR A 18 -4.33 -6.45 6.80
C THR A 18 -3.24 -7.38 6.30
N ILE A 19 -2.44 -6.96 5.32
CA ILE A 19 -1.30 -7.73 4.79
C ILE A 19 -0.26 -7.95 5.89
N ASN A 20 0.09 -6.92 6.65
CA ASN A 20 1.03 -7.02 7.75
C ASN A 20 0.55 -7.95 8.87
N ASP A 21 -0.72 -7.86 9.23
CA ASP A 21 -1.32 -8.72 10.24
C ASP A 21 -1.42 -10.17 9.74
N GLY A 22 -1.67 -10.37 8.44
CA GLY A 22 -1.64 -11.69 7.79
C GLY A 22 -0.25 -12.32 7.77
N LEU A 23 0.78 -11.53 7.47
CA LEU A 23 2.19 -11.96 7.49
C LEU A 23 2.70 -12.29 8.89
N SER A 24 2.27 -11.52 9.90
CA SER A 24 2.64 -11.77 11.30
C SER A 24 1.83 -12.87 11.96
N GLY A 25 0.83 -13.44 11.27
CA GLY A 25 -0.04 -14.49 11.80
C GLY A 25 -1.04 -14.00 12.85
N LYS A 26 -1.26 -12.68 12.96
CA LYS A 26 -2.27 -12.09 13.86
C LYS A 26 -3.69 -12.34 13.39
N ILE A 27 -3.89 -12.52 12.08
CA ILE A 27 -5.18 -12.87 11.47
C ILE A 27 -5.10 -14.21 10.74
N THR A 28 -6.24 -14.90 10.64
CA THR A 28 -6.38 -16.19 9.96
C THR A 28 -7.30 -16.08 8.74
N PRO A 29 -6.96 -16.70 7.59
CA PRO A 29 -5.73 -17.47 7.33
C PRO A 29 -4.49 -16.57 7.30
N SER A 30 -3.33 -17.13 7.69
CA SER A 30 -2.06 -16.43 7.55
C SER A 30 -1.74 -16.22 6.07
N LEU A 31 -1.11 -15.10 5.76
CA LEU A 31 -0.73 -14.74 4.41
C LEU A 31 0.70 -15.23 4.14
N ASN A 32 0.89 -15.99 3.07
CA ASN A 32 2.26 -16.36 2.68
C ASN A 32 2.98 -15.17 2.04
N LYS A 33 4.31 -15.23 2.01
CA LYS A 33 5.15 -14.11 1.52
C LYS A 33 4.91 -13.78 0.05
N PHE A 34 4.64 -14.78 -0.81
CA PHE A 34 4.42 -14.55 -2.24
C PHE A 34 3.11 -13.81 -2.50
N ASP A 35 2.04 -14.18 -1.80
CA ASP A 35 0.75 -13.50 -1.90
C ASP A 35 0.85 -12.07 -1.37
N ALA A 36 1.58 -11.86 -0.26
CA ALA A 36 1.85 -10.53 0.27
C ALA A 36 2.64 -9.65 -0.72
N ILE A 37 3.66 -10.20 -1.39
CA ILE A 37 4.42 -9.49 -2.42
C ILE A 37 3.51 -9.06 -3.57
N ASN A 38 2.65 -9.95 -4.07
CA ASN A 38 1.71 -9.63 -5.15
C ASN A 38 0.75 -8.51 -4.75
N GLN A 39 0.19 -8.58 -3.54
CA GLN A 39 -0.77 -7.59 -3.05
C GLN A 39 -0.09 -6.22 -2.82
N LEU A 40 1.07 -6.18 -2.16
CA LEU A 40 1.84 -4.96 -1.95
C LEU A 40 2.33 -4.35 -3.27
N GLY A 41 2.74 -5.17 -4.24
CA GLY A 41 3.10 -4.69 -5.57
C GLY A 41 1.93 -4.04 -6.30
N THR A 42 0.74 -4.61 -6.17
CA THR A 42 -0.49 -4.05 -6.73
C THR A 42 -0.86 -2.72 -6.06
N ILE A 43 -0.80 -2.64 -4.73
CA ILE A 43 -1.04 -1.40 -3.97
C ILE A 43 -0.04 -0.33 -4.41
N SER A 44 1.24 -0.66 -4.48
CA SER A 44 2.30 0.26 -4.92
C SER A 44 2.02 0.86 -6.30
N ALA A 45 1.56 0.04 -7.26
CA ALA A 45 1.17 0.50 -8.59
C ALA A 45 -0.07 1.42 -8.57
N ILE A 46 -1.08 1.09 -7.77
CA ILE A 46 -2.29 1.91 -7.60
C ILE A 46 -1.94 3.27 -7.02
N VAL A 47 -1.17 3.31 -5.94
CA VAL A 47 -0.75 4.55 -5.27
C VAL A 47 0.03 5.46 -6.23
N LEU A 48 0.92 4.87 -7.04
CA LEU A 48 1.66 5.63 -8.07
C LEU A 48 0.71 6.28 -9.09
N GLY A 49 -0.29 5.53 -9.56
CA GLY A 49 -1.30 6.05 -10.47
C GLY A 49 -2.21 7.10 -9.84
N MET A 50 -2.47 7.02 -8.53
CA MET A 50 -3.19 8.05 -7.78
C MET A 50 -2.38 9.34 -7.67
N TYR A 51 -1.10 9.24 -7.33
CA TYR A 51 -0.19 10.39 -7.22
C TYR A 51 -0.18 11.23 -8.50
N GLN A 52 -0.16 10.58 -9.67
CA GLN A 52 -0.23 11.24 -10.98
C GLN A 52 -1.57 11.93 -11.28
N LYS A 53 -2.67 11.50 -10.64
CA LYS A 53 -4.01 12.05 -10.88
C LYS A 53 -4.34 13.23 -9.96
N VAL A 54 -3.56 13.44 -8.91
CA VAL A 54 -3.77 14.49 -7.90
C VAL A 54 -2.83 15.68 -8.10
N GLU A 55 -2.33 15.90 -9.32
CA GLU A 55 -1.38 16.97 -9.64
C GLU A 55 -1.84 18.38 -9.22
N ASN A 56 -3.15 18.62 -9.17
CA ASN A 56 -3.75 19.90 -8.79
C ASN A 56 -4.21 19.98 -7.33
N GLU A 57 -4.00 18.92 -6.53
CA GLU A 57 -4.32 18.93 -5.09
C GLU A 57 -3.20 19.59 -4.28
N SER A 58 -3.42 19.81 -2.98
CA SER A 58 -2.41 20.39 -2.08
C SER A 58 -1.17 19.51 -1.97
N GLU A 59 -0.02 20.13 -1.69
CA GLU A 59 1.24 19.40 -1.49
C GLU A 59 1.17 18.44 -0.30
N ASP A 60 0.52 18.86 0.80
CA ASP A 60 0.26 17.98 1.96
C ASP A 60 -0.46 16.70 1.53
N PHE A 61 -1.47 16.83 0.66
CA PHE A 61 -2.25 15.69 0.18
C PHE A 61 -1.44 14.74 -0.70
N LYS A 62 -0.60 15.30 -1.58
CA LYS A 62 0.34 14.52 -2.39
C LYS A 62 1.37 13.80 -1.53
N GLU A 63 1.85 14.45 -0.48
CA GLU A 63 2.79 13.85 0.48
C GLU A 63 2.17 12.67 1.22
N GLU A 64 0.89 12.76 1.62
CA GLU A 64 0.19 11.64 2.24
C GLU A 64 0.10 10.42 1.31
N ILE A 65 -0.29 10.62 0.04
CA ILE A 65 -0.31 9.53 -0.96
C ILE A 65 1.09 8.96 -1.17
N TRP A 66 2.10 9.83 -1.21
CA TRP A 66 3.49 9.40 -1.35
C TRP A 66 3.98 8.58 -0.16
N ASN A 67 3.53 8.87 1.05
CA ASN A 67 3.88 8.08 2.23
C ASN A 67 3.27 6.67 2.18
N LEU A 68 2.05 6.49 1.65
CA LEU A 68 1.47 5.15 1.39
C LEU A 68 2.37 4.33 0.45
N LYS A 69 2.92 4.98 -0.59
CA LYS A 69 3.83 4.34 -1.55
C LYS A 69 5.07 3.84 -0.84
N LYS A 70 5.71 4.70 -0.03
CA LYS A 70 6.92 4.36 0.73
C LYS A 70 6.69 3.21 1.70
N GLU A 71 5.56 3.21 2.41
CA GLU A 71 5.23 2.14 3.37
C GLU A 71 5.06 0.80 2.65
N SER A 72 4.27 0.78 1.56
CA SER A 72 4.09 -0.42 0.74
C SER A 72 5.42 -0.92 0.17
N ASP A 73 6.26 -0.03 -0.37
CA ASP A 73 7.56 -0.39 -0.94
C ASP A 73 8.56 -0.88 0.11
N THR A 74 8.52 -0.31 1.32
CA THR A 74 9.40 -0.74 2.43
C THR A 74 9.09 -2.17 2.83
N LEU A 75 7.81 -2.51 2.96
CA LEU A 75 7.37 -3.87 3.25
C LEU A 75 7.73 -4.83 2.12
N LEU A 76 7.50 -4.41 0.87
CA LEU A 76 7.85 -5.17 -0.32
C LEU A 76 9.37 -5.48 -0.38
N SER A 77 10.21 -4.46 -0.16
CA SER A 77 11.67 -4.59 -0.17
C SER A 77 12.15 -5.54 0.92
N LYS A 78 11.53 -5.51 2.10
CA LYS A 78 11.83 -6.44 3.20
C LYS A 78 11.49 -7.88 2.79
N LEU A 79 10.32 -8.11 2.23
CA LEU A 79 9.89 -9.44 1.79
C LEU A 79 10.80 -10.01 0.69
N PHE A 80 11.21 -9.20 -0.28
CA PHE A 80 12.18 -9.63 -1.29
C PHE A 80 13.54 -9.96 -0.68
N SER A 81 14.00 -9.17 0.30
CA SER A 81 15.28 -9.42 1.00
C SER A 81 15.27 -10.71 1.82
N GLU A 82 14.10 -11.16 2.29
CA GLU A 82 13.95 -12.42 3.03
C GLU A 82 13.84 -13.65 2.12
N LEU A 83 13.69 -13.48 0.81
CA LEU A 83 13.59 -14.55 -0.18
C LEU A 83 14.89 -14.79 -0.96
N MET A 84 15.81 -13.82 -0.95
CA MET A 84 17.16 -13.93 -1.55
C MET A 84 18.17 -14.42 -0.52
#